data_AF-A0A951S5X4-F1
#
_entry.id   AF-A0A951S5X4-F1
#
_cell.length_a   1.000
_cell.length_b   1.000
_cell.length_c   1.000
_cell.angle_alpha   90.00
_cell.angle_beta   90.00
_cell.angle_gamma   90.00
#
_symmetry.space_group_name_H-M   'P 1'
#
loop_
_entity.id
_entity.type
_entity.pdbx_description
1 polymer ?
#
loop_
_entity_poly.entity_id
_entity_poly.type
_entity_poly.pdbx_seq_one_letter_code
_entity_poly.pdbx_strand_id
1 'polypeptide(L)'
;MKKIVIATAVLFSLLYTKTVFAQFDDPKSVYDEPQNFKEKSYNFFLSKRLKKSLNQRDSLNELVIAFNKDTTQRGINYRYLDSLYKELTGRYNECTEKNNTLKGQYAELNARYNDLLKRSLNDAEKFSTALKMKAEELEEREKRLSELQGIINKQDSLLNALNNTVKRALLAFKSDEISVEMKNGKVYVSMSDKLLFKSGSAAIEDKGLDAIKTLAD
;
A
#
# COMPACT_ATOMS: atom_id res chain seq x y z
N MET A 1 33.41 56.46 -15.13
CA MET A 1 33.94 57.20 -13.97
C MET A 1 33.30 56.85 -12.61
N LYS A 2 32.21 56.07 -12.50
CA LYS A 2 31.56 55.77 -11.21
C LYS A 2 32.10 54.57 -10.42
N LYS A 3 32.86 53.65 -11.04
CA LYS A 3 33.35 52.42 -10.38
C LYS A 3 34.64 52.60 -9.55
N ILE A 4 35.43 53.63 -9.81
CA ILE A 4 36.71 53.87 -9.10
C ILE A 4 36.49 54.55 -7.74
N VAL A 5 35.46 55.38 -7.60
CA VAL A 5 35.18 56.14 -6.37
C VAL A 5 34.61 55.26 -5.24
N ILE A 6 33.93 54.15 -5.57
CA ILE A 6 33.33 53.26 -4.57
C ILE A 6 34.39 52.30 -3.99
N ALA A 7 35.33 51.83 -4.81
CA ALA A 7 36.41 50.96 -4.34
C ALA A 7 37.40 51.70 -3.42
N THR A 8 37.66 52.98 -3.66
CA THR A 8 38.48 53.81 -2.77
C THR A 8 37.78 54.10 -1.44
N ALA A 9 36.46 54.28 -1.42
CA ALA A 9 35.70 54.50 -0.19
C ALA A 9 35.63 53.24 0.73
N VAL A 10 35.55 52.05 0.15
CA VAL A 10 35.54 50.78 0.92
C VAL A 10 36.93 50.46 1.47
N LEU A 11 38.01 50.73 0.72
CA LEU A 11 39.38 50.58 1.22
C LEU A 11 39.71 51.62 2.31
N PHE A 12 39.21 52.85 2.19
CA PHE A 12 39.43 53.88 3.21
C PHE A 12 38.69 53.58 4.51
N SER A 13 37.48 52.99 4.46
CA SER A 13 36.72 52.61 5.66
C SER A 13 37.24 51.35 6.37
N LEU A 14 37.78 50.38 5.64
CA LEU A 14 38.46 49.20 6.23
C LEU A 14 39.81 49.55 6.85
N LEU A 15 40.53 50.53 6.30
CA LEU A 15 41.77 51.05 6.90
C LEU A 15 41.49 51.91 8.14
N TYR A 16 40.41 52.70 8.16
CA TYR A 16 40.02 53.51 9.32
C TYR A 16 39.55 52.70 10.52
N THR A 17 38.92 51.54 10.31
CA THR A 17 38.46 50.69 11.43
C THR A 17 39.60 49.88 12.04
N LYS A 18 40.61 49.47 11.26
CA LYS A 18 41.82 48.82 11.78
C LYS A 18 42.71 49.77 12.58
N THR A 19 42.80 51.04 12.20
CA THR A 19 43.61 52.03 12.94
C THR A 19 42.93 52.49 14.23
N VAL A 20 41.60 52.60 14.25
CA VAL A 20 40.84 53.04 15.45
C VAL A 20 40.65 51.90 16.46
N PHE A 21 40.54 50.63 16.04
CA PHE A 21 40.44 49.49 16.98
C PHE A 21 41.78 48.99 17.53
N ALA A 22 42.90 49.24 16.84
CA ALA A 22 44.23 48.88 17.33
C ALA A 22 44.71 49.78 18.51
N GLN A 23 43.95 50.81 18.88
CA GLN A 23 44.26 51.71 20.00
C GLN A 23 43.59 51.32 21.33
N PHE A 24 42.94 50.17 21.43
CA PHE A 24 42.31 49.69 22.66
C PHE A 24 42.85 48.35 23.22
N ASP A 25 43.90 47.78 22.61
CA ASP A 25 44.64 46.62 23.14
C ASP A 25 45.93 47.07 23.87
N ASP A 26 45.74 47.80 24.97
CA ASP A 26 46.60 47.81 26.17
C ASP A 26 46.22 49.04 27.01
N PRO A 27 45.68 48.90 28.23
CA PRO A 27 45.44 50.06 29.10
C PRO A 27 46.73 50.69 29.65
N LYS A 28 47.90 50.41 29.05
CA LYS A 28 49.21 50.89 29.52
C LYS A 28 49.82 52.05 28.72
N SER A 29 49.28 52.48 27.57
CA SER A 29 50.04 53.36 26.67
C SER A 29 49.53 54.80 26.46
N VAL A 30 48.70 55.36 27.34
CA VAL A 30 48.24 56.77 27.20
C VAL A 30 49.12 57.77 27.96
N TYR A 31 50.24 57.33 28.54
CA TYR A 31 51.27 58.21 29.08
C TYR A 31 52.61 57.84 28.45
N ASP A 32 53.14 58.68 27.56
CA ASP A 32 54.57 58.67 27.29
C ASP A 32 55.29 59.00 28.60
N GLU A 33 55.95 58.02 29.20
CA GLU A 33 56.82 58.25 30.36
C GLU A 33 57.96 59.19 29.92
N PRO A 34 58.13 60.37 30.54
CA PRO A 34 59.25 61.23 30.25
C PRO A 34 60.54 60.49 30.63
N GLN A 35 61.32 60.10 29.62
CA GLN A 35 62.64 59.51 29.76
C GLN A 35 63.50 60.43 30.65
N ASN A 36 63.76 59.98 31.88
CA ASN A 36 64.73 60.54 32.84
C ASN A 36 64.40 61.88 33.54
N PHE A 37 63.15 62.14 33.95
CA PHE A 37 62.88 63.16 34.97
C PHE A 37 62.79 62.55 36.39
N LYS A 38 63.96 62.38 37.03
CA LYS A 38 64.21 62.02 38.45
C LYS A 38 63.03 61.44 39.26
N GLU A 39 62.71 60.18 39.01
CA GLU A 39 61.87 59.35 39.89
C GLU A 39 62.41 59.32 41.34
N LYS A 40 63.73 59.44 41.50
CA LYS A 40 64.43 59.45 42.80
C LYS A 40 64.19 60.71 43.63
N SER A 41 63.87 61.86 42.99
CA SER A 41 63.60 63.12 43.67
C SER A 41 62.17 63.20 44.18
N TYR A 42 61.23 62.55 43.49
CA TYR A 42 59.81 62.49 43.89
C TYR A 42 59.60 61.52 45.07
N ASN A 43 60.34 60.41 45.08
CA ASN A 43 60.29 59.41 46.15
C ASN A 43 60.93 59.88 47.49
N PHE A 44 61.67 60.99 47.51
CA PHE A 44 62.32 61.49 48.72
C PHE A 44 61.34 62.17 49.70
N PHE A 45 60.30 62.82 49.17
CA PHE A 45 59.28 63.51 49.98
C PHE A 45 57.96 62.73 50.09
N LEU A 46 57.91 61.50 49.55
CA LEU A 46 56.75 60.65 49.68
C LEU A 46 56.65 60.16 51.13
N SER A 47 55.67 60.69 51.88
CA SER A 47 55.45 60.25 53.25
C SER A 47 55.23 58.73 53.29
N LYS A 48 55.69 58.06 54.36
CA LYS A 48 55.48 56.61 54.58
C LYS A 48 54.01 56.20 54.41
N ARG A 49 53.08 57.11 54.73
CA ARG A 49 51.63 56.94 54.55
C ARG A 49 51.23 56.88 53.08
N LEU A 50 51.76 57.77 52.25
CA LEU A 50 51.48 57.82 50.81
C LEU A 50 52.01 56.56 50.10
N LYS A 51 53.22 56.09 50.42
CA LYS A 51 53.75 54.83 49.87
C LYS A 51 52.90 53.62 50.22
N LYS A 52 52.42 53.52 51.47
CA LYS A 52 51.49 52.45 51.88
C LYS A 52 50.18 52.52 51.09
N SER A 53 49.65 53.73 50.89
CA SER A 53 48.43 53.96 50.12
C SER A 53 48.58 53.56 48.66
N LEU A 54 49.73 53.82 48.03
CA LEU A 54 49.99 53.41 46.64
C LEU A 54 50.05 51.89 46.50
N ASN A 55 50.79 51.21 47.37
CA ASN A 55 50.83 49.74 47.36
C ASN A 55 49.44 49.11 47.57
N GLN A 56 48.61 49.72 48.43
CA GLN A 56 47.22 49.31 48.62
C GLN A 56 46.39 49.53 47.36
N ARG A 57 46.52 50.68 46.70
CA ARG A 57 45.86 50.98 45.43
C ARG A 57 46.23 49.97 44.36
N ASP A 58 47.51 49.63 44.22
CA ASP A 58 47.99 48.71 43.20
C ASP A 58 47.47 47.28 43.47
N SER A 59 47.49 46.84 44.73
CA SER A 59 46.92 45.54 45.12
C SER A 59 45.40 45.48 44.86
N LEU A 60 44.68 46.58 45.12
CA LEU A 60 43.25 46.69 44.81
C LEU A 60 42.99 46.68 43.30
N ASN A 61 43.85 47.34 42.51
CA ASN A 61 43.73 47.35 41.06
C ASN A 61 43.89 45.95 40.46
N GLU A 62 44.89 45.19 40.92
CA GLU A 62 45.07 43.79 40.53
C GLU A 62 43.84 42.92 40.85
N LEU A 63 43.24 43.12 42.03
CA LEU A 63 42.02 42.41 42.42
C LEU A 63 40.83 42.76 41.51
N VAL A 64 40.67 44.05 41.15
CA VAL A 64 39.62 44.49 40.24
C VAL A 64 39.79 43.87 38.84
N ILE A 65 41.03 43.81 38.33
CA ILE A 65 41.33 43.14 37.06
C ILE A 65 40.95 41.65 37.12
N ALA A 66 41.32 40.96 38.21
CA ALA A 66 40.98 39.56 38.41
C ALA A 66 39.45 39.33 38.47
N PHE A 67 38.70 40.17 39.19
CA PHE A 67 37.25 40.07 39.26
C PHE A 67 36.54 40.39 37.94
N ASN A 68 37.03 41.38 37.19
CA ASN A 68 36.50 41.67 35.85
C ASN A 68 36.72 40.50 34.90
N LYS A 69 37.86 39.81 35.01
CA LYS A 69 38.15 38.59 34.26
C LYS A 69 37.21 37.45 34.64
N ASP A 70 37.01 37.19 35.94
CA ASP A 70 36.05 36.16 36.41
C ASP A 70 34.63 36.46 35.94
N THR A 71 34.20 37.72 36.06
CA THR A 71 32.85 38.15 35.65
C THR A 71 32.64 37.98 34.14
N THR A 72 33.64 38.35 33.34
CA THR A 72 33.62 38.13 31.89
C THR A 72 33.54 36.64 31.55
N GLN A 73 34.38 35.82 32.16
CA GLN A 73 34.40 34.37 31.93
C GLN A 73 33.09 33.72 32.33
N ARG A 74 32.54 34.09 33.48
CA ARG A 74 31.24 33.64 33.97
C ARG A 74 30.14 34.01 32.99
N GLY A 75 30.12 35.23 32.47
CA GLY A 75 29.16 35.66 31.45
C GLY A 75 29.26 34.86 30.14
N ILE A 76 30.48 34.52 29.70
CA ILE A 76 30.70 33.64 28.54
C ILE A 76 30.13 32.24 28.81
N ASN A 77 30.45 31.66 29.98
CA ASN A 77 29.98 30.33 30.36
C ASN A 77 28.45 30.27 30.45
N TYR A 78 27.79 31.30 30.98
CA TYR A 78 26.32 31.36 31.02
C TYR A 78 25.69 31.41 29.63
N ARG A 79 26.25 32.21 28.70
CA ARG A 79 25.76 32.26 27.32
C ARG A 79 25.94 30.92 26.60
N TYR A 80 27.07 30.27 26.82
CA TYR A 80 27.31 28.94 26.29
C TYR A 80 26.30 27.92 26.84
N LEU A 81 26.09 27.92 28.16
CA LEU A 81 25.13 27.04 28.81
C LEU A 81 23.69 27.28 28.32
N ASP A 82 23.27 28.54 28.17
CA ASP A 82 21.96 28.91 27.60
C ASP A 82 21.80 28.40 26.17
N SER A 83 22.84 28.50 25.33
CA SER A 83 22.82 27.96 23.97
C SER A 83 22.65 26.44 23.95
N LEU A 84 23.32 25.73 24.86
CA LEU A 84 23.23 24.28 24.97
C LEU A 84 21.84 23.83 25.46
N TYR A 85 21.26 24.54 26.43
CA TYR A 85 19.89 24.26 26.88
C TYR A 85 18.85 24.48 25.78
N LYS A 86 19.01 25.54 24.98
CA LYS A 86 18.15 25.80 23.82
C LYS A 86 18.25 24.68 22.79
N GLU A 87 19.47 24.23 22.47
CA GLU A 87 19.68 23.11 21.55
C GLU A 87 19.05 21.82 22.08
N LEU A 88 19.31 21.48 23.35
CA LEU A 88 18.76 20.28 23.97
C LEU A 88 17.22 20.29 23.97
N THR A 89 16.62 21.43 24.30
CA THR A 89 15.17 21.62 24.27
C THR A 89 14.63 21.46 22.84
N GLY A 90 15.32 22.02 21.85
CA GLY A 90 14.96 21.84 20.44
C GLY A 90 14.97 20.38 20.00
N ARG A 91 16.05 19.65 20.32
CA ARG A 91 16.16 18.21 20.03
C ARG A 91 15.09 17.37 20.74
N TYR A 92 14.76 17.72 21.98
CA TYR A 92 13.71 17.04 22.74
C TYR A 92 12.34 17.23 22.10
N ASN A 93 12.01 18.46 21.69
CA ASN A 93 10.76 18.77 20.99
C ASN A 93 10.68 18.03 19.65
N GLU A 94 11.76 18.05 18.86
CA GLU A 94 11.83 17.32 17.59
C GLU A 94 11.66 15.81 17.77
N CYS A 95 12.31 15.22 18.78
CA CYS A 95 12.16 13.81 19.12
C CYS A 95 10.71 13.49 19.53
N THR A 96 10.08 14.38 20.29
CA THR A 96 8.69 14.24 20.73
C THR A 96 7.72 14.28 19.54
N GLU A 97 7.91 15.22 18.62
CA GLU A 97 7.11 15.32 17.38
C GLU A 97 7.29 14.07 16.50
N LYS A 98 8.52 13.60 16.31
CA LYS A 98 8.81 12.36 15.57
C LYS A 98 8.14 11.14 16.22
N ASN A 99 8.13 11.06 17.55
CA ASN A 99 7.46 9.97 18.26
C ASN A 99 5.94 10.04 18.09
N ASN A 100 5.35 11.24 18.17
CA ASN A 100 3.91 11.42 17.98
C ASN A 100 3.48 11.10 16.54
N THR A 101 4.25 11.53 15.54
CA THR A 101 3.97 11.22 14.13
C THR A 101 4.08 9.71 13.88
N LEU A 102 5.12 9.05 14.41
CA LEU A 102 5.28 7.60 14.27
C LEU A 102 4.15 6.82 14.94
N LYS A 103 3.72 7.24 16.13
CA LYS A 103 2.54 6.67 16.80
C LYS A 103 1.26 6.82 15.97
N GLY A 104 1.06 8.00 15.36
CA GLY A 104 -0.06 8.24 14.45
C GLY A 104 -0.04 7.32 13.23
N GLN A 105 1.11 7.21 12.57
CA GLN A 105 1.31 6.30 11.43
C GLN A 105 1.07 4.85 11.81
N TYR A 106 1.54 4.41 12.98
CA TYR A 106 1.32 3.06 13.47
C TYR A 106 -0.16 2.77 13.72
N ALA A 107 -0.88 3.73 14.34
CA ALA A 107 -2.32 3.60 14.57
C ALA A 107 -3.10 3.51 13.26
N GLU A 108 -2.76 4.35 12.26
CA GLU A 108 -3.38 4.32 10.94
C GLU A 108 -3.10 3.00 10.21
N LEU A 109 -1.85 2.55 10.21
CA LEU A 109 -1.46 1.28 9.58
C LEU A 109 -2.20 0.10 10.21
N ASN A 110 -2.29 0.07 11.54
CA ASN A 110 -3.02 -0.96 12.25
C ASN A 110 -4.52 -0.91 11.93
N ALA A 111 -5.13 0.28 11.81
CA ALA A 111 -6.52 0.42 11.40
C ALA A 111 -6.75 -0.11 9.97
N ARG A 112 -5.88 0.26 9.02
CA ARG A 112 -5.92 -0.24 7.64
C ARG A 112 -5.74 -1.75 7.56
N TYR A 113 -4.83 -2.31 8.34
CA TYR A 113 -4.60 -3.75 8.42
C TYR A 113 -5.85 -4.49 8.91
N ASN A 114 -6.47 -4.01 9.99
CA ASN A 114 -7.70 -4.59 10.53
C ASN A 114 -8.87 -4.49 9.55
N ASP A 115 -9.00 -3.37 8.82
CA ASP A 115 -10.03 -3.22 7.78
C ASP A 115 -9.80 -4.20 6.62
N LEU A 116 -8.57 -4.33 6.14
CA LEU A 116 -8.22 -5.28 5.10
C LEU A 116 -8.50 -6.73 5.52
N LEU A 117 -8.13 -7.09 6.75
CA LEU A 117 -8.40 -8.41 7.30
C LEU A 117 -9.90 -8.71 7.35
N LYS A 118 -10.72 -7.76 7.83
CA LYS A 118 -12.18 -7.89 7.85
C LYS A 118 -12.77 -8.06 6.45
N ARG A 119 -12.29 -7.28 5.47
CA ARG A 119 -12.72 -7.42 4.07
C ARG A 119 -12.36 -8.79 3.51
N SER A 120 -11.12 -9.24 3.72
CA SER A 120 -10.66 -10.54 3.26
C SER A 120 -11.49 -11.69 3.85
N LEU A 121 -11.84 -11.62 5.13
CA LEU A 121 -12.68 -12.64 5.77
C LEU A 121 -14.11 -12.62 5.21
N ASN A 122 -14.71 -11.43 5.09
CA ASN A 122 -16.04 -11.28 4.51
C ASN A 122 -16.11 -11.79 3.05
N ASP A 123 -15.08 -11.50 2.24
CA ASP A 123 -15.03 -11.96 0.86
C ASP A 123 -14.84 -13.48 0.78
N ALA A 124 -14.00 -14.06 1.64
CA ALA A 124 -13.86 -15.51 1.75
C ALA A 124 -15.18 -16.20 2.15
N GLU A 125 -15.92 -15.64 3.10
CA GLU A 125 -17.25 -16.13 3.49
C GLU A 125 -18.26 -16.02 2.33
N LYS A 126 -18.27 -14.90 1.60
CA LYS A 126 -19.11 -14.73 0.40
C LYS A 126 -18.78 -15.75 -0.68
N PHE A 127 -17.50 -15.99 -0.96
CA PHE A 127 -17.11 -17.00 -1.95
C PHE A 127 -17.46 -18.41 -1.47
N SER A 128 -17.25 -18.73 -0.20
CA SER A 128 -17.62 -20.03 0.36
C SER A 128 -19.12 -20.28 0.29
N THR A 129 -19.94 -19.27 0.60
CA THR A 129 -21.41 -19.37 0.53
C THR A 129 -21.89 -19.47 -0.91
N ALA A 130 -21.36 -18.65 -1.83
CA ALA A 130 -21.67 -18.72 -3.25
C ALA A 130 -21.28 -20.08 -3.86
N LEU A 131 -20.12 -20.62 -3.49
CA LEU A 131 -19.67 -21.95 -3.93
C LEU A 131 -20.60 -23.04 -3.41
N LYS A 132 -21.02 -22.97 -2.14
CA LYS A 132 -21.98 -23.93 -1.57
C LYS A 132 -23.31 -23.90 -2.31
N MET A 133 -23.86 -22.71 -2.54
CA MET A 133 -25.10 -22.55 -3.31
C MET A 133 -24.97 -23.09 -4.75
N LYS A 134 -23.83 -22.85 -5.40
CA LYS A 134 -23.56 -23.36 -6.74
C LYS A 134 -23.39 -24.87 -6.78
N ALA A 135 -22.77 -25.46 -5.76
CA ALA A 135 -22.66 -26.90 -5.62
C ALA A 135 -24.04 -27.55 -5.45
N GLU A 136 -24.90 -26.98 -4.59
CA GLU A 136 -26.29 -27.44 -4.40
C GLU A 136 -27.11 -27.32 -5.70
N GLU A 137 -26.97 -26.21 -6.44
CA GLU A 137 -27.65 -26.02 -7.74
C GLU A 137 -27.18 -27.06 -8.78
N LEU A 138 -25.89 -27.38 -8.80
CA LEU A 138 -25.33 -28.39 -9.70
C LEU A 138 -25.81 -29.79 -9.33
N GLU A 139 -25.81 -30.15 -8.05
CA GLU A 139 -26.32 -31.44 -7.56
C GLU A 139 -27.80 -31.64 -7.94
N GLU A 140 -28.63 -30.59 -7.77
CA GLU A 140 -30.03 -30.65 -8.18
C GLU A 140 -30.18 -30.83 -9.70
N ARG A 141 -29.35 -30.13 -10.50
CA ARG A 141 -29.35 -30.31 -11.97
C ARG A 141 -28.90 -31.70 -12.38
N GLU A 142 -27.85 -32.24 -11.76
CA GLU A 142 -27.35 -33.58 -12.01
C GLU A 142 -28.43 -34.63 -11.70
N LYS A 143 -29.13 -34.49 -10.57
CA LYS A 143 -30.24 -35.37 -10.21
C LYS A 143 -31.36 -35.33 -11.25
N ARG A 144 -31.79 -34.14 -11.66
CA ARG A 144 -32.82 -33.98 -12.71
C ARG A 144 -32.36 -34.58 -14.04
N LEU A 145 -31.11 -34.38 -14.44
CA LEU A 145 -30.55 -34.98 -15.65
C LEU A 145 -30.52 -36.51 -15.56
N SER A 146 -30.15 -37.07 -14.41
CA SER A 146 -30.19 -38.52 -14.17
C SER A 146 -31.62 -39.08 -14.23
N GLU A 147 -32.60 -38.37 -13.67
CA GLU A 147 -34.02 -38.75 -13.74
C GLU A 147 -34.52 -38.73 -15.19
N LEU A 148 -34.22 -37.66 -15.94
CA LEU A 148 -34.56 -37.53 -17.36
C LEU A 148 -33.91 -38.63 -18.20
N GLN A 149 -32.63 -38.92 -17.99
CA GLN A 149 -31.94 -40.02 -18.68
C GLN A 149 -32.61 -41.37 -18.36
N GLY A 150 -33.03 -41.58 -17.11
CA GLY A 150 -33.77 -42.77 -16.70
C GLY A 150 -35.12 -42.91 -17.42
N ILE A 151 -35.85 -41.80 -17.62
CA ILE A 151 -37.11 -41.79 -18.37
C ILE A 151 -36.87 -42.11 -19.85
N ILE A 152 -35.86 -41.48 -20.47
CA ILE A 152 -35.49 -41.74 -21.86
C ILE A 152 -35.13 -43.21 -22.06
N ASN A 153 -34.28 -43.77 -21.20
CA ASN A 153 -33.89 -45.18 -21.28
C ASN A 153 -35.09 -46.13 -21.15
N LYS A 154 -36.06 -45.81 -20.27
CA LYS A 154 -37.31 -46.57 -20.15
C LYS A 154 -38.17 -46.45 -21.41
N GLN A 155 -38.29 -45.25 -21.98
CA GLN A 155 -39.02 -45.01 -23.21
C GLN A 155 -38.40 -45.79 -24.38
N ASP A 156 -37.08 -45.73 -24.53
CA ASP A 156 -36.34 -46.49 -25.55
C ASP A 156 -36.50 -48.00 -25.37
N SER A 157 -36.45 -48.51 -24.14
CA SER A 157 -36.70 -49.92 -23.86
C SER A 157 -38.12 -50.35 -24.23
N LEU A 158 -39.14 -49.54 -23.93
CA LEU A 158 -40.53 -49.82 -24.30
C LEU A 158 -40.71 -49.78 -25.83
N LEU A 159 -40.11 -48.81 -26.51
CA LEU A 159 -40.13 -48.71 -27.97
C LEU A 159 -39.42 -49.89 -28.64
N ASN A 160 -38.28 -50.32 -28.09
CA ASN A 160 -37.56 -51.50 -28.57
C ASN A 160 -38.37 -52.78 -28.33
N ALA A 161 -39.04 -52.91 -27.18
CA ALA A 161 -39.94 -54.03 -26.91
C ALA A 161 -41.13 -54.05 -27.89
N LEU A 162 -41.76 -52.89 -28.13
CA LEU A 162 -42.83 -52.74 -29.11
C LEU A 162 -42.35 -53.13 -30.51
N ASN A 163 -41.19 -52.62 -30.94
CA ASN A 163 -40.59 -52.96 -32.22
C ASN A 163 -40.34 -54.47 -32.34
N ASN A 164 -39.82 -55.11 -31.29
CA ASN A 164 -39.59 -56.55 -31.28
C ASN A 164 -40.89 -57.36 -31.34
N THR A 165 -41.96 -56.90 -30.69
CA THR A 165 -43.29 -57.53 -30.79
C THR A 165 -43.85 -57.40 -32.21
N VAL A 166 -43.78 -56.21 -32.81
CA VAL A 166 -44.20 -55.98 -34.20
C VAL A 166 -43.38 -56.83 -35.17
N LYS A 167 -42.05 -56.84 -35.04
CA LYS A 167 -41.17 -57.70 -35.84
C LYS A 167 -41.50 -59.19 -35.68
N ARG A 168 -41.86 -59.63 -34.47
CA ARG A 168 -42.25 -61.03 -34.21
C ARG A 168 -43.59 -61.39 -34.84
N ALA A 169 -44.58 -60.50 -34.80
CA ALA A 169 -45.85 -60.69 -35.51
C ALA A 169 -45.62 -60.77 -37.03
N LEU A 170 -44.63 -60.04 -37.54
CA LEU A 170 -44.25 -60.02 -38.95
C LEU A 170 -43.34 -61.18 -39.40
N LEU A 171 -42.70 -61.91 -38.49
CA LEU A 171 -41.94 -63.14 -38.80
C LEU A 171 -42.82 -64.28 -39.32
N ALA A 172 -44.15 -64.18 -39.18
CA ALA A 172 -45.11 -65.08 -39.83
C ALA A 172 -45.20 -64.85 -41.37
N PHE A 173 -44.59 -63.77 -41.89
CA PHE A 173 -44.56 -63.39 -43.30
C PHE A 173 -43.11 -63.39 -43.81
N LYS A 174 -42.88 -63.78 -45.08
CA LYS A 174 -41.53 -63.91 -45.66
C LYS A 174 -40.86 -62.53 -45.81
N SER A 175 -39.54 -62.48 -45.56
CA SER A 175 -38.71 -61.26 -45.50
C SER A 175 -38.69 -60.39 -46.76
N ASP A 176 -39.08 -60.95 -47.91
CA ASP A 176 -38.99 -60.25 -49.20
C ASP A 176 -40.22 -59.36 -49.49
N GLU A 177 -41.24 -59.39 -48.62
CA GLU A 177 -42.54 -58.75 -48.89
C GLU A 177 -42.93 -57.62 -47.92
N ILE A 178 -42.25 -57.44 -46.78
CA ILE A 178 -42.50 -56.39 -45.77
C ILE A 178 -41.18 -55.91 -45.12
N SER A 179 -41.02 -54.59 -44.93
CA SER A 179 -39.93 -53.95 -44.16
C SER A 179 -40.49 -52.92 -43.18
N VAL A 180 -39.85 -52.76 -42.02
CA VAL A 180 -40.27 -51.82 -40.97
C VAL A 180 -39.11 -50.94 -40.55
N GLU A 181 -39.31 -49.62 -40.62
CA GLU A 181 -38.35 -48.61 -40.19
C GLU A 181 -38.99 -47.61 -39.24
N MET A 182 -38.23 -47.14 -38.25
CA MET A 182 -38.72 -46.17 -37.27
C MET A 182 -38.06 -44.81 -37.52
N LYS A 183 -38.87 -43.75 -37.58
CA LYS A 183 -38.38 -42.38 -37.73
C LYS A 183 -39.19 -41.46 -36.82
N ASN A 184 -38.50 -40.70 -35.95
CA ASN A 184 -39.11 -39.72 -35.05
C ASN A 184 -40.24 -40.27 -34.16
N GLY A 185 -40.09 -41.49 -33.63
CA GLY A 185 -41.08 -42.11 -32.73
C GLY A 185 -42.34 -42.63 -33.41
N LYS A 186 -42.41 -42.62 -34.75
CA LYS A 186 -43.48 -43.24 -35.54
C LYS A 186 -42.92 -44.46 -36.29
N VAL A 187 -43.69 -45.53 -36.30
CA VAL A 187 -43.36 -46.78 -36.99
C VAL A 187 -43.87 -46.69 -38.43
N TYR A 188 -42.98 -46.86 -39.40
CA TYR A 188 -43.30 -46.88 -40.82
C TYR A 188 -43.15 -48.32 -41.31
N VAL A 189 -44.23 -48.84 -41.89
CA VAL A 189 -44.27 -50.19 -42.46
C VAL A 189 -44.34 -50.04 -43.98
N SER A 190 -43.31 -50.53 -44.67
CA SER A 190 -43.25 -50.62 -46.12
C SER A 190 -43.63 -52.02 -46.53
N MET A 191 -44.69 -52.18 -47.33
CA MET A 191 -45.16 -53.48 -47.83
C MET A 191 -45.01 -53.53 -49.35
N SER A 192 -44.68 -54.70 -49.90
CA SER A 192 -44.61 -54.90 -51.36
C SER A 192 -46.00 -54.95 -51.99
N ASP A 193 -46.15 -54.39 -53.19
CA ASP A 193 -47.43 -54.37 -53.93
C ASP A 193 -48.01 -55.77 -54.17
N LYS A 194 -47.13 -56.77 -54.30
CA LYS A 194 -47.49 -58.18 -54.49
C LYS A 194 -48.22 -58.79 -53.29
N LEU A 195 -47.99 -58.24 -52.09
CA LEU A 195 -48.64 -58.69 -50.86
C LEU A 195 -49.99 -58.02 -50.65
N LEU A 196 -50.14 -56.77 -51.08
CA LEU A 196 -51.37 -56.00 -50.92
C LEU A 196 -52.40 -56.28 -52.02
N PHE A 197 -51.95 -56.60 -53.25
CA PHE A 197 -52.80 -56.67 -54.43
C PHE A 197 -52.53 -57.92 -55.27
N LYS A 198 -53.62 -58.51 -55.82
CA LYS A 198 -53.49 -59.59 -56.83
C LYS A 198 -52.92 -59.02 -58.13
N SER A 199 -52.05 -59.78 -58.79
CA SER A 199 -51.46 -59.40 -60.09
C SER A 199 -52.54 -59.01 -61.11
N GLY A 200 -52.57 -57.73 -61.51
CA GLY A 200 -53.53 -57.18 -62.47
C GLY A 200 -54.83 -56.61 -61.88
N SER A 201 -54.93 -56.47 -60.55
CA SER A 201 -56.10 -55.89 -59.88
C SER A 201 -55.70 -54.87 -58.81
N ALA A 202 -56.44 -53.77 -58.70
CA ALA A 202 -56.30 -52.79 -57.61
C ALA A 202 -57.09 -53.17 -56.34
N ALA A 203 -57.77 -54.33 -56.35
CA ALA A 203 -58.50 -54.83 -55.20
C ALA A 203 -57.54 -55.48 -54.19
N ILE A 204 -57.70 -55.12 -52.92
CA ILE A 204 -56.91 -55.66 -51.81
C ILE A 204 -57.13 -57.17 -51.73
N GLU A 205 -56.06 -57.95 -51.73
CA GLU A 205 -56.12 -59.41 -51.59
C GLU A 205 -56.37 -59.81 -50.13
N ASP A 206 -57.04 -60.95 -49.91
CA ASP A 206 -57.34 -61.46 -48.56
C ASP A 206 -56.09 -61.57 -47.67
N LYS A 207 -54.93 -61.89 -48.26
CA LYS A 207 -53.63 -61.93 -47.56
C LYS A 207 -53.13 -60.55 -47.11
N GLY A 208 -53.33 -59.51 -47.94
CA GLY A 208 -53.00 -58.13 -47.58
C GLY A 208 -53.95 -57.58 -46.51
N LEU A 209 -55.23 -57.96 -46.57
CA LEU A 209 -56.21 -57.62 -45.54
C LEU A 209 -55.87 -58.27 -44.18
N ASP A 210 -55.43 -59.53 -44.19
CA ASP A 210 -55.02 -60.25 -42.98
C ASP A 210 -53.74 -59.64 -42.37
N ALA A 211 -52.79 -59.22 -43.20
CA ALA A 211 -51.58 -58.53 -42.74
C ALA A 211 -51.91 -57.18 -42.08
N ILE A 212 -52.85 -56.41 -42.62
CA ILE A 212 -53.29 -55.13 -42.03
C ILE A 212 -54.04 -55.38 -40.72
N LYS A 213 -54.90 -56.40 -40.64
CA LYS A 213 -55.60 -56.75 -39.39
C LYS A 213 -54.63 -57.18 -38.29
N THR A 214 -53.65 -58.02 -38.62
CA THR A 214 -52.62 -58.47 -37.68
C THR A 214 -51.72 -57.33 -37.18
N LEU A 215 -51.63 -56.23 -37.93
CA LEU A 215 -50.90 -55.01 -37.55
C LEU A 215 -51.75 -54.01 -36.74
N ALA A 216 -53.08 -54.13 -36.77
CA ALA A 216 -54.02 -53.21 -36.15
C ALA A 216 -54.47 -53.63 -34.74
N ASP A 217 -54.35 -54.92 -34.41
CA ASP A 217 -54.52 -55.49 -33.06
C ASP A 217 -53.26 -55.34 -32.19
#